data_AF-A0A971UD87-F1
#
_entry.id   AF-A0A971UD87-F1
#
_cell.length_a   1.000
_cell.length_b   1.000
_cell.length_c   1.000
_cell.angle_alpha   90.00
_cell.angle_beta   90.00
_cell.angle_gamma   90.00
#
_symmetry.space_group_name_H-M   'P 1'
#
loop_
_entity.id
_entity.type
_entity.pdbx_description
1 polymer ?
#
loop_
_entity_poly.entity_id
_entity_poly.type
_entity_poly.pdbx_seq_one_letter_code
_entity_poly.pdbx_strand_id
1 'polypeptide(L)'
;MRPHGIEPTIDSASAVAARCRPESPVDLTGPRVGFVTGTRPHFSGETAGLLRARLTAVALILMVALTLAFVDNLFADYAPLVGVRAVILCIFVVGFLILRSRRSLSLRQLRWFEATLFGALVVQLLLMMGTRIVGFARAGDTVSLVAAEHTYMAAWSILILTYGTLMPNTWQRALAVLLPTACVPQVLLLWLRSQVPGVAAAFAMDQMNSYIPGSLVAVLVAVFGTYTINAIRQEAFRAKQWGQYVLKTKLGAGGMGEVYQAEHQLLKRACAIKIIKRDKSTDAEALARFEREVQATAGLTHWNTVEIYDYGHTDDGTFYYVMELLPGMSLEELVQRYGPLPPERAVYLLRQTCWALREAHAKGLIHRDVKPAKSLPVNGAECTT
;
A
#
# COMPACT_ATOMS: atom_id res chain seq x y z
N MET A 1 7.82 82.72 -14.34
CA MET A 1 6.48 82.85 -14.93
C MET A 1 6.13 81.54 -15.64
N ARG A 2 5.10 80.82 -15.19
CA ARG A 2 4.35 79.85 -16.03
C ARG A 2 3.35 80.64 -16.90
N PRO A 3 2.84 80.08 -18.01
CA PRO A 3 1.57 79.30 -17.97
C PRO A 3 1.68 77.95 -18.72
N HIS A 4 1.11 76.84 -18.21
CA HIS A 4 -0.20 76.22 -18.56
C HIS A 4 -0.35 75.89 -20.06
N GLY A 5 -0.68 74.68 -20.53
CA GLY A 5 -1.15 73.43 -19.93
C GLY A 5 -1.96 72.65 -20.98
N ILE A 6 -2.18 71.36 -20.73
CA ILE A 6 -3.18 70.40 -21.28
C ILE A 6 -2.53 69.14 -21.88
N GLU A 7 -2.55 68.08 -21.06
CA GLU A 7 -2.57 66.67 -21.48
C GLU A 7 -4.04 66.26 -21.69
N PRO A 8 -4.33 65.21 -22.49
CA PRO A 8 -4.68 63.94 -21.84
C PRO A 8 -4.14 62.66 -22.54
N THR A 9 -3.47 61.82 -21.75
CA THR A 9 -3.66 60.36 -21.53
C THR A 9 -4.08 59.36 -22.64
N ILE A 10 -3.20 58.35 -22.82
CA ILE A 10 -3.38 56.87 -22.68
C ILE A 10 -3.58 55.97 -23.94
N ASP A 11 -2.67 54.97 -23.99
CA ASP A 11 -2.68 53.61 -24.59
C ASP A 11 -2.79 53.43 -26.11
N SER A 12 -2.15 52.45 -26.76
CA SER A 12 -1.29 51.33 -26.34
C SER A 12 -0.63 50.72 -27.58
N ALA A 13 0.50 50.05 -27.37
CA ALA A 13 0.98 48.88 -28.11
C ALA A 13 1.05 48.93 -29.65
N SER A 14 2.24 49.23 -30.21
CA SER A 14 2.77 48.56 -31.43
C SER A 14 4.15 49.10 -31.85
N ALA A 15 5.15 48.81 -31.04
CA ALA A 15 6.55 48.79 -31.45
C ALA A 15 7.15 47.57 -30.74
N VAL A 16 7.70 46.54 -31.36
CA VAL A 16 8.64 46.51 -32.47
C VAL A 16 8.53 45.12 -33.11
N ALA A 17 7.87 45.02 -34.26
CA ALA A 17 7.94 43.84 -35.12
C ALA A 17 9.05 44.06 -36.14
N ALA A 18 10.28 43.67 -35.79
CA ALA A 18 11.38 43.66 -36.75
C ALA A 18 12.38 42.54 -36.44
N ARG A 19 12.55 41.65 -37.43
CA ARG A 19 13.64 40.67 -37.63
C ARG A 19 13.47 39.29 -36.97
N CYS A 20 12.83 38.38 -37.70
CA CYS A 20 13.27 37.00 -37.79
C CYS A 20 13.16 36.53 -39.25
N ARG A 21 14.29 36.16 -39.85
CA ARG A 21 14.35 35.42 -41.12
C ARG A 21 13.93 33.96 -40.86
N PRO A 22 13.37 33.24 -41.84
CA PRO A 22 13.04 31.83 -41.66
C PRO A 22 14.33 31.00 -41.75
N GLU A 23 14.81 30.49 -40.62
CA GLU A 23 15.78 29.40 -40.60
C GLU A 23 15.08 28.08 -40.98
N SER A 24 15.82 27.26 -41.73
CA SER A 24 15.44 25.94 -42.23
C SER A 24 14.90 25.00 -41.14
N PRO A 25 14.01 24.05 -41.47
CA PRO A 25 13.45 23.13 -40.49
C PRO A 25 14.55 22.26 -39.88
N VAL A 26 14.71 22.37 -38.56
CA VAL A 26 15.60 21.51 -37.76
C VAL A 26 15.05 20.09 -37.81
N ASP A 27 15.88 19.17 -38.32
CA ASP A 27 15.60 17.75 -38.42
C ASP A 27 15.55 17.12 -37.01
N LEU A 28 14.34 16.84 -36.52
CA LEU A 28 14.06 16.28 -35.19
C LEU A 28 14.20 14.76 -35.15
N THR A 29 15.25 14.19 -35.76
CA THR A 29 15.58 12.76 -35.66
C THR A 29 16.64 12.46 -34.60
N GLY A 30 16.49 13.05 -33.41
CA GLY A 30 17.15 12.59 -32.19
C GLY A 30 16.35 11.48 -31.50
N PRO A 31 16.97 10.61 -30.68
CA PRO A 31 16.24 9.56 -29.98
C PRO A 31 15.14 10.21 -29.16
N ARG A 32 13.89 9.78 -29.39
CA ARG A 32 12.69 10.25 -28.69
C ARG A 32 12.97 10.22 -27.19
N VAL A 33 13.30 11.38 -26.62
CA VAL A 33 13.24 11.59 -25.17
C VAL A 33 11.76 11.64 -24.86
N GLY A 34 11.18 10.44 -24.70
CA GLY A 34 9.83 10.30 -24.23
C GLY A 34 9.76 11.01 -22.90
N PHE A 35 8.83 11.97 -22.78
CA PHE A 35 8.36 12.37 -21.47
C PHE A 35 7.91 11.07 -20.77
N VAL A 36 8.76 10.58 -19.86
CA VAL A 36 8.31 9.62 -18.85
C VAL A 36 7.42 10.47 -17.97
N THR A 37 6.15 10.59 -18.37
CA THR A 37 5.07 10.96 -17.47
C THR A 37 5.23 10.03 -16.29
N GLY A 38 5.75 10.57 -15.19
CA GLY A 38 5.94 9.82 -13.95
C GLY A 38 4.60 9.21 -13.62
N THR A 39 4.45 7.92 -13.89
CA THR A 39 3.35 7.14 -13.38
C THR A 39 3.47 7.27 -11.88
N ARG A 40 2.58 8.09 -11.28
CA ARG A 40 2.35 8.19 -9.84
C ARG A 40 2.55 6.79 -9.27
N PRO A 41 3.31 6.57 -8.18
CA PRO A 41 3.41 5.25 -7.60
C PRO A 41 2.00 4.76 -7.29
N HIS A 42 1.48 3.89 -8.16
CA HIS A 42 0.15 3.37 -8.01
C HIS A 42 0.23 2.41 -6.83
N PHE A 43 -0.80 2.47 -5.99
CA PHE A 43 -1.20 1.42 -5.04
C PHE A 43 -0.93 -0.01 -5.57
N SER A 44 -0.97 -0.21 -6.90
CA SER A 44 -0.62 -1.44 -7.60
C SER A 44 0.73 -2.08 -7.21
N GLY A 45 1.81 -1.33 -6.97
CA GLY A 45 3.13 -1.91 -6.64
C GLY A 45 3.14 -2.55 -5.25
N GLU A 46 2.61 -1.82 -4.27
CA GLU A 46 2.39 -2.30 -2.91
C GLU A 46 1.36 -3.46 -2.88
N THR A 47 0.35 -3.42 -3.76
CA THR A 47 -0.63 -4.51 -3.87
C THR A 47 -0.01 -5.83 -4.32
N ALA A 48 1.03 -5.84 -5.16
CA ALA A 48 1.62 -7.09 -5.66
C ALA A 48 2.37 -7.85 -4.55
N GLY A 49 3.19 -7.14 -3.78
CA GLY A 49 3.90 -7.71 -2.63
C GLY A 49 2.94 -8.19 -1.54
N LEU A 50 1.93 -7.38 -1.21
CA LEU A 50 0.90 -7.74 -0.24
C LEU A 50 0.04 -8.93 -0.71
N LEU A 51 -0.38 -8.94 -1.97
CA LEU A 51 -1.15 -10.05 -2.55
C LEU A 51 -0.34 -11.34 -2.49
N ARG A 52 0.93 -11.30 -2.85
CA ARG A 52 1.82 -12.46 -2.78
C ARG A 52 2.00 -12.98 -1.35
N ALA A 53 2.23 -12.09 -0.37
CA ALA A 53 2.39 -12.49 1.02
C ALA A 53 1.13 -13.20 1.55
N ARG A 54 -0.05 -12.66 1.24
CA ARG A 54 -1.33 -13.26 1.63
C ARG A 54 -1.62 -14.56 0.91
N LEU A 55 -1.41 -14.63 -0.40
CA LEU A 55 -1.56 -15.87 -1.16
C LEU A 55 -0.63 -16.95 -0.61
N THR A 56 0.60 -16.61 -0.22
CA THR A 56 1.52 -17.55 0.43
C THR A 56 0.96 -18.05 1.77
N ALA A 57 0.44 -17.16 2.62
CA ALA A 57 -0.12 -17.53 3.92
C ALA A 57 -1.39 -18.40 3.76
N VAL A 58 -2.29 -18.02 2.85
CA VAL A 58 -3.51 -18.76 2.53
C VAL A 58 -3.17 -20.13 1.95
N ALA A 59 -2.24 -20.19 1.00
CA ALA A 59 -1.78 -21.45 0.43
C ALA A 59 -1.22 -22.39 1.50
N LEU A 60 -0.45 -21.87 2.46
CA LEU A 60 0.06 -22.66 3.59
C LEU A 60 -1.06 -23.21 4.48
N ILE A 61 -1.97 -22.34 4.94
CA ILE A 61 -3.08 -22.72 5.83
C ILE A 61 -3.96 -23.77 5.16
N LEU A 62 -4.36 -23.52 3.91
CA LEU A 62 -5.20 -24.44 3.15
C LEU A 62 -4.46 -25.74 2.82
N MET A 63 -3.16 -25.69 2.51
CA MET A 63 -2.37 -26.90 2.28
C MET A 63 -2.33 -27.79 3.54
N VAL A 64 -2.14 -27.20 4.73
CA VAL A 64 -2.17 -27.96 5.99
C VAL A 64 -3.55 -28.57 6.22
N ALA A 65 -4.61 -27.77 6.10
CA ALA A 65 -5.98 -28.24 6.29
C ALA A 65 -6.35 -29.36 5.30
N LEU A 66 -5.98 -29.20 4.02
CA LEU A 66 -6.22 -30.20 2.98
C LEU A 66 -5.40 -31.47 3.20
N THR A 67 -4.18 -31.36 3.75
CA THR A 67 -3.36 -32.53 4.10
C THR A 67 -4.02 -33.33 5.22
N LEU A 68 -4.48 -32.66 6.28
CA LEU A 68 -5.20 -33.31 7.39
C LEU A 68 -6.47 -34.00 6.89
N ALA A 69 -7.28 -33.29 6.09
CA ALA A 69 -8.47 -33.85 5.49
C ALA A 69 -8.15 -35.03 4.55
N PHE A 70 -7.07 -34.96 3.79
CA PHE A 70 -6.64 -36.04 2.90
C PHE A 70 -6.27 -37.30 3.68
N VAL A 71 -5.53 -37.16 4.78
CA VAL A 71 -5.14 -38.29 5.65
C VAL A 71 -6.38 -38.93 6.28
N ASP A 72 -7.29 -38.14 6.86
CA ASP A 72 -8.53 -38.64 7.46
C ASP A 72 -9.37 -39.42 6.44
N ASN A 73 -9.46 -38.90 5.22
CA ASN A 73 -10.21 -39.54 4.14
C ASN A 73 -9.51 -40.74 3.51
N LEU A 74 -8.20 -40.95 3.73
CA LEU A 74 -7.48 -42.13 3.23
C LEU A 74 -7.96 -43.40 3.93
N PHE A 75 -8.38 -43.27 5.20
CA PHE A 75 -8.85 -44.37 6.04
C PHE A 75 -10.37 -44.57 5.99
N ALA A 76 -11.09 -43.75 5.23
CA ALA A 76 -12.53 -43.86 5.06
C ALA A 76 -12.87 -44.60 3.75
N ASP A 77 -14.00 -45.32 3.70
CA ASP A 77 -14.47 -46.16 2.57
C ASP A 77 -14.77 -45.41 1.24
N TYR A 78 -14.29 -44.18 1.10
CA TYR A 78 -14.52 -43.29 -0.04
C TYR A 78 -13.32 -43.27 -1.01
N ALA A 79 -12.86 -44.46 -1.41
CA ALA A 79 -11.72 -44.67 -2.30
C ALA A 79 -11.78 -44.08 -3.73
N PRO A 80 -12.94 -43.84 -4.39
CA PRO A 80 -12.91 -43.55 -5.84
C PRO A 80 -12.44 -42.14 -6.22
N LEU A 81 -12.16 -41.24 -5.26
CA LEU A 81 -11.77 -39.84 -5.54
C LEU A 81 -10.40 -39.44 -4.95
N VAL A 82 -9.63 -40.40 -4.43
CA VAL A 82 -8.31 -40.14 -3.86
C VAL A 82 -7.38 -39.46 -4.86
N GLY A 83 -7.43 -39.86 -6.14
CA GLY A 83 -6.62 -39.24 -7.21
C GLY A 83 -6.91 -37.76 -7.40
N VAL A 84 -8.18 -37.36 -7.44
CA VAL A 84 -8.56 -35.94 -7.60
C VAL A 84 -8.12 -35.10 -6.40
N ARG A 85 -8.27 -35.65 -5.18
CA ARG A 85 -7.84 -34.98 -3.95
C ARG A 85 -6.32 -34.82 -3.89
N ALA A 86 -5.58 -35.83 -4.35
CA ALA A 86 -4.12 -35.77 -4.46
C ALA A 86 -3.69 -34.67 -5.45
N VAL A 87 -4.35 -34.56 -6.61
CA VAL A 87 -4.09 -33.49 -7.59
C VAL A 87 -4.34 -32.11 -6.98
N ILE A 88 -5.45 -31.93 -6.26
CA ILE A 88 -5.75 -30.66 -5.58
C ILE A 88 -4.68 -30.33 -4.54
N LEU A 89 -4.28 -31.30 -3.71
CA LEU A 89 -3.20 -31.10 -2.76
C LEU A 89 -1.88 -30.72 -3.44
N CYS A 90 -1.54 -31.37 -4.57
CA CYS A 90 -0.37 -31.02 -5.38
C CYS A 90 -0.44 -29.57 -5.90
N ILE A 91 -1.61 -29.08 -6.33
CA ILE A 91 -1.79 -27.68 -6.75
C ILE A 91 -1.43 -26.72 -5.62
N PHE A 92 -1.87 -27.00 -4.38
CA PHE A 92 -1.55 -26.19 -3.22
C PHE A 92 -0.07 -26.22 -2.86
N VAL A 93 0.55 -27.42 -2.86
CA VAL A 93 2.00 -27.58 -2.59
C VAL A 93 2.84 -26.85 -3.63
N VAL A 94 2.59 -27.06 -4.92
CA VAL A 94 3.32 -26.42 -6.02
C VAL A 94 3.10 -24.90 -6.00
N GLY A 95 1.85 -24.46 -5.81
CA GLY A 95 1.51 -23.05 -5.68
C GLY A 95 2.26 -22.37 -4.54
N PHE A 96 2.30 -23.00 -3.36
CA PHE A 96 3.05 -22.50 -2.21
C PHE A 96 4.56 -22.37 -2.49
N LEU A 97 5.18 -23.40 -3.10
CA LEU A 97 6.60 -23.38 -3.44
C LEU A 97 6.94 -22.27 -4.44
N ILE A 98 6.11 -22.07 -5.47
CA ILE A 98 6.30 -21.00 -6.45
C ILE A 98 6.12 -19.63 -5.80
N LEU A 99 5.09 -19.45 -4.98
CA LEU A 99 4.82 -18.19 -4.27
C LEU A 99 5.95 -17.85 -3.27
N ARG A 100 6.60 -18.84 -2.66
CA ARG A 100 7.77 -18.63 -1.77
C ARG A 100 9.08 -18.36 -2.51
N SER A 101 9.18 -18.71 -3.80
CA SER A 101 10.43 -18.55 -4.58
C SER A 101 10.88 -17.08 -4.71
N ARG A 102 12.16 -16.79 -4.96
CA ARG A 102 12.61 -15.40 -5.19
C ARG A 102 12.24 -14.82 -6.57
N ARG A 103 11.44 -15.53 -7.38
CA ARG A 103 11.04 -15.06 -8.72
C ARG A 103 10.15 -13.82 -8.62
N SER A 104 10.38 -12.82 -9.47
CA SER A 104 9.46 -11.69 -9.63
C SER A 104 8.21 -12.14 -10.40
N LEU A 105 7.07 -12.17 -9.73
CA LEU A 105 5.78 -12.52 -10.35
C LEU A 105 5.02 -11.24 -10.70
N SER A 106 4.49 -11.19 -11.91
CA SER A 106 3.60 -10.12 -12.35
C SER A 106 2.23 -10.20 -11.64
N LEU A 107 1.52 -9.08 -11.56
CA LEU A 107 0.15 -9.05 -11.01
C LEU A 107 -0.81 -10.01 -11.74
N ARG A 108 -0.65 -10.19 -13.05
CA ARG A 108 -1.46 -11.14 -13.82
C ARG A 108 -1.21 -12.58 -13.39
N GLN A 109 0.05 -12.96 -13.18
CA GLN A 109 0.41 -14.30 -12.70
C GLN A 109 -0.11 -14.53 -11.27
N LEU A 110 0.01 -13.55 -10.37
CA LEU A 110 -0.53 -13.66 -9.02
C LEU A 110 -2.05 -13.88 -9.01
N ARG A 111 -2.79 -13.20 -9.90
CA ARG A 111 -4.24 -13.41 -10.06
C ARG A 111 -4.59 -14.77 -10.65
N TRP A 112 -3.75 -15.31 -11.54
CA TRP A 112 -3.90 -16.70 -11.99
C TRP A 112 -3.70 -17.69 -10.84
N PHE A 113 -2.71 -17.46 -9.97
CA PHE A 113 -2.53 -18.28 -8.76
C PHE A 113 -3.73 -18.16 -7.81
N GLU A 114 -4.25 -16.95 -7.59
CA GLU A 114 -5.47 -16.71 -6.81
C GLU A 114 -6.64 -17.52 -7.36
N ALA A 115 -6.96 -17.37 -8.65
CA ALA A 115 -8.05 -18.10 -9.29
C ALA A 115 -7.86 -19.62 -9.24
N THR A 116 -6.62 -20.10 -9.40
CA THR A 116 -6.30 -21.53 -9.37
C THR A 116 -6.48 -22.12 -7.97
N LEU A 117 -5.96 -21.46 -6.93
CA LEU A 117 -6.03 -21.95 -5.55
C LEU A 117 -7.47 -21.95 -5.03
N PHE A 118 -8.20 -20.84 -5.21
CA PHE A 118 -9.60 -20.76 -4.79
C PHE A 118 -10.50 -21.65 -5.65
N GLY A 119 -10.26 -21.73 -6.95
CA GLY A 119 -10.99 -22.63 -7.85
C GLY A 119 -10.80 -24.10 -7.46
N ALA A 120 -9.57 -24.53 -7.14
CA ALA A 120 -9.30 -25.87 -6.66
C ALA A 120 -10.01 -26.16 -5.32
N LEU A 121 -10.09 -25.17 -4.41
CA LEU A 121 -10.82 -25.30 -3.15
C LEU A 121 -12.34 -25.42 -3.37
N VAL A 122 -12.91 -24.63 -4.28
CA VAL A 122 -14.32 -24.73 -4.68
C VAL A 122 -14.62 -26.13 -5.22
N VAL A 123 -13.79 -26.64 -6.14
CA VAL A 123 -13.94 -27.99 -6.70
C VAL A 123 -13.88 -29.04 -5.59
N GLN A 124 -12.91 -28.92 -4.67
CA GLN A 124 -12.78 -29.85 -3.55
C GLN A 124 -14.04 -29.87 -2.67
N LEU A 125 -14.56 -28.70 -2.29
CA LEU A 125 -15.76 -28.60 -1.46
C LEU A 125 -16.99 -29.14 -2.21
N LEU A 126 -17.14 -28.88 -3.52
CA LEU A 126 -18.23 -29.44 -4.33
C LEU A 126 -18.19 -30.97 -4.35
N LEU A 127 -17.00 -31.55 -4.59
CA LEU A 127 -16.84 -33.00 -4.64
C LEU A 127 -17.15 -33.64 -3.29
N MET A 128 -16.68 -33.04 -2.20
CA MET A 128 -16.97 -33.52 -0.84
C MET A 128 -18.47 -33.43 -0.53
N MET A 129 -19.10 -32.30 -0.83
CA MET A 129 -20.54 -32.12 -0.65
C MET A 129 -21.36 -33.13 -1.45
N GLY A 130 -21.11 -33.23 -2.76
CA GLY A 130 -21.88 -34.12 -3.64
C GLY A 130 -21.74 -35.59 -3.27
N THR A 131 -20.52 -36.05 -2.96
CA THR A 131 -20.29 -37.46 -2.62
C THR A 131 -20.91 -37.86 -1.28
N ARG A 132 -20.85 -36.97 -0.27
CA ARG A 132 -21.48 -37.21 1.04
C ARG A 132 -23.00 -37.22 0.91
N ILE A 133 -23.59 -36.24 0.22
CA ILE A 133 -25.04 -36.17 0.02
C ILE A 133 -25.55 -37.42 -0.72
N VAL A 134 -24.91 -37.81 -1.82
CA VAL A 134 -25.31 -39.01 -2.58
C VAL A 134 -25.13 -40.28 -1.75
N GLY A 135 -24.04 -40.37 -0.97
CA GLY A 135 -23.78 -41.51 -0.09
C GLY A 135 -24.89 -41.71 0.94
N PHE A 136 -25.24 -40.67 1.69
CA PHE A 136 -26.31 -40.73 2.69
C PHE A 136 -27.69 -40.93 2.07
N ALA A 137 -27.95 -40.32 0.90
CA ALA A 137 -29.21 -40.50 0.17
C ALA A 137 -29.44 -41.95 -0.26
N ARG A 138 -28.38 -42.65 -0.68
CA ARG A 138 -28.44 -44.07 -1.03
C ARG A 138 -28.58 -44.99 0.18
N ALA A 139 -28.03 -44.58 1.32
CA ALA A 139 -28.16 -45.30 2.59
C ALA A 139 -29.53 -45.10 3.27
N GLY A 140 -30.35 -44.15 2.80
CA GLY A 140 -31.62 -43.80 3.43
C GLY A 140 -31.48 -43.02 4.73
N ASP A 141 -30.27 -42.55 5.05
CA ASP A 141 -29.98 -41.77 6.27
C ASP A 141 -30.26 -40.28 6.03
N THR A 142 -31.51 -39.88 6.26
CA THR A 142 -31.96 -38.50 6.04
C THR A 142 -31.35 -37.52 7.04
N VAL A 143 -31.02 -37.97 8.27
CA VAL A 143 -30.46 -37.11 9.32
C VAL A 143 -29.04 -36.71 8.95
N SER A 144 -28.18 -37.67 8.60
CA SER A 144 -26.80 -37.39 8.19
C SER A 144 -26.73 -36.62 6.87
N LEU A 145 -27.70 -36.84 5.97
CA LEU A 145 -27.81 -36.12 4.71
C LEU A 145 -28.04 -34.62 4.94
N VAL A 146 -29.02 -34.25 5.77
CA VAL A 146 -29.32 -32.85 6.11
C VAL A 146 -28.16 -32.23 6.90
N ALA A 147 -27.56 -32.97 7.84
CA ALA A 147 -26.38 -32.51 8.58
C ALA A 147 -25.18 -32.23 7.67
N ALA A 148 -24.94 -33.07 6.67
CA ALA A 148 -23.87 -32.88 5.69
C ALA A 148 -24.11 -31.58 4.88
N GLU A 149 -25.33 -31.36 4.39
CA GLU A 149 -25.69 -30.12 3.69
C GLU A 149 -25.36 -28.88 4.54
N HIS A 150 -25.82 -28.83 5.80
CA HIS A 150 -25.56 -27.71 6.70
C HIS A 150 -24.06 -27.47 6.91
N THR A 151 -23.31 -28.56 7.12
CA THR A 151 -21.86 -28.50 7.34
C THR A 151 -21.14 -27.91 6.13
N TYR A 152 -21.50 -28.34 4.92
CA TYR A 152 -20.89 -27.84 3.69
C TYR A 152 -21.33 -26.41 3.35
N MET A 153 -22.57 -26.02 3.64
CA MET A 153 -23.04 -24.64 3.47
C MET A 153 -22.33 -23.67 4.42
N ALA A 154 -22.07 -24.09 5.67
CA ALA A 154 -21.26 -23.33 6.61
C ALA A 154 -19.81 -23.18 6.11
N ALA A 155 -19.18 -24.27 5.66
CA ALA A 155 -17.84 -24.22 5.07
C ALA A 155 -17.77 -23.31 3.83
N TRP A 156 -18.84 -23.30 3.01
CA TRP A 156 -18.96 -22.42 1.84
C TRP A 156 -19.03 -20.94 2.21
N SER A 157 -19.78 -20.63 3.26
CA SER A 157 -19.90 -19.26 3.79
C SER A 157 -18.56 -18.76 4.33
N ILE A 158 -17.82 -19.63 5.04
CA ILE A 158 -16.47 -19.33 5.52
C ILE A 158 -15.52 -19.08 4.33
N LEU A 159 -15.61 -19.85 3.25
CA LEU A 159 -14.82 -19.63 2.03
C LEU A 159 -15.08 -18.24 1.43
N ILE A 160 -16.36 -17.85 1.29
CA ILE A 160 -16.77 -16.54 0.76
C ILE A 160 -16.19 -15.40 1.62
N LEU A 161 -16.34 -15.50 2.95
CA LEU A 161 -15.83 -14.51 3.90
C LEU A 161 -14.29 -14.44 3.87
N THR A 162 -13.63 -15.59 3.81
CA THR A 162 -12.17 -15.71 3.75
C THR A 162 -11.63 -15.06 2.47
N TYR A 163 -12.29 -15.27 1.33
CA TYR A 163 -11.92 -14.62 0.09
C TYR A 163 -12.08 -13.09 0.18
N GLY A 164 -13.23 -12.60 0.64
CA GLY A 164 -13.50 -11.15 0.73
C GLY A 164 -12.59 -10.40 1.70
N THR A 165 -12.15 -11.06 2.78
CA THR A 165 -11.26 -10.47 3.78
C THR A 165 -9.78 -10.53 3.35
N LEU A 166 -9.34 -11.66 2.79
CA LEU A 166 -7.93 -11.89 2.51
C LEU A 166 -7.51 -11.39 1.12
N MET A 167 -8.39 -11.44 0.11
CA MET A 167 -8.06 -11.02 -1.25
C MET A 167 -8.42 -9.55 -1.48
N PRO A 168 -7.41 -8.66 -1.61
CA PRO A 168 -7.66 -7.24 -1.84
C PRO A 168 -8.08 -7.02 -3.29
N ASN A 169 -9.38 -7.07 -3.53
CA ASN A 169 -9.98 -6.69 -4.80
C ASN A 169 -10.85 -5.44 -4.60
N THR A 170 -11.19 -4.75 -5.69
CA THR A 170 -12.24 -3.72 -5.62
C THR A 170 -13.56 -4.39 -5.28
N TRP A 171 -14.48 -3.69 -4.61
CA TRP A 171 -15.79 -4.24 -4.24
C TRP A 171 -16.54 -4.79 -5.48
N GLN A 172 -16.38 -4.16 -6.64
CA GLN A 172 -16.93 -4.62 -7.93
C GLN A 172 -16.39 -5.99 -8.35
N ARG A 173 -15.08 -6.21 -8.19
CA ARG A 173 -14.44 -7.49 -8.51
C ARG A 173 -14.77 -8.56 -7.48
N ALA A 174 -14.79 -8.20 -6.21
CA ALA A 174 -15.24 -9.09 -5.15
C ALA A 174 -16.66 -9.57 -5.46
N LEU A 175 -17.57 -8.65 -5.80
CA LEU A 175 -18.94 -8.99 -6.20
C LEU A 175 -18.99 -9.91 -7.43
N ALA A 176 -18.20 -9.62 -8.48
CA ALA A 176 -18.16 -10.42 -9.70
C ALA A 176 -17.67 -11.87 -9.49
N VAL A 177 -16.84 -12.12 -8.47
CA VAL A 177 -16.36 -13.47 -8.13
C VAL A 177 -17.27 -14.15 -7.11
N LEU A 178 -17.69 -13.42 -6.08
CA LEU A 178 -18.43 -13.97 -4.95
C LEU A 178 -19.88 -14.31 -5.30
N LEU A 179 -20.56 -13.52 -6.14
CA LEU A 179 -21.94 -13.82 -6.53
C LEU A 179 -22.06 -15.17 -7.26
N PRO A 180 -21.29 -15.45 -8.35
CA PRO A 180 -21.33 -16.77 -8.97
C PRO A 180 -20.95 -17.89 -8.00
N THR A 181 -19.92 -17.67 -7.19
CA THR A 181 -19.45 -18.65 -6.19
C THR A 181 -20.51 -18.98 -5.15
N ALA A 182 -21.35 -18.00 -4.79
CA ALA A 182 -22.45 -18.18 -3.86
C ALA A 182 -23.64 -18.93 -4.46
N CYS A 183 -23.73 -19.10 -5.78
CA CYS A 183 -24.78 -19.89 -6.45
C CYS A 183 -24.37 -21.35 -6.71
N VAL A 184 -23.06 -21.64 -6.68
CA VAL A 184 -22.49 -22.95 -7.01
C VAL A 184 -23.10 -24.12 -6.20
N PRO A 185 -23.16 -24.07 -4.85
CA PRO A 185 -23.66 -25.21 -4.07
C PRO A 185 -25.18 -25.41 -4.23
N GLN A 186 -25.95 -24.35 -4.50
CA GLN A 186 -27.39 -24.41 -4.75
C GLN A 186 -27.68 -25.03 -6.11
N VAL A 187 -26.91 -24.68 -7.14
CA VAL A 187 -26.99 -25.32 -8.45
C VAL A 187 -26.64 -26.82 -8.32
N LEU A 188 -25.62 -27.17 -7.53
CA LEU A 188 -25.30 -28.58 -7.27
C LEU A 188 -26.45 -29.32 -6.58
N LEU A 189 -27.08 -28.72 -5.55
CA LEU A 189 -28.22 -29.34 -4.86
C LEU A 189 -29.43 -29.52 -5.78
N LEU A 190 -29.78 -28.50 -6.57
CA LEU A 190 -30.85 -28.59 -7.58
C LEU A 190 -30.57 -29.71 -8.58
N TRP A 191 -29.33 -29.82 -9.04
CA TRP A 191 -28.92 -30.87 -9.95
C TRP A 191 -29.02 -32.25 -9.29
N LEU A 192 -28.47 -32.45 -8.10
CA LEU A 192 -28.53 -33.72 -7.37
C LEU A 192 -29.97 -34.14 -7.05
N ARG A 193 -30.83 -33.20 -6.71
CA ARG A 193 -32.26 -33.43 -6.51
C ARG A 193 -32.95 -34.00 -7.75
N SER A 194 -32.55 -33.54 -8.95
CA SER A 194 -33.09 -34.07 -10.21
C SER A 194 -32.63 -35.49 -10.54
N GLN A 195 -31.47 -35.89 -10.01
CA GLN A 195 -30.83 -37.17 -10.34
C GLN A 195 -31.07 -38.27 -9.30
N VAL A 196 -31.23 -37.91 -8.02
CA VAL A 196 -31.27 -38.85 -6.90
C VAL A 196 -32.59 -38.71 -6.13
N PRO A 197 -33.50 -39.70 -6.22
CA PRO A 197 -34.80 -39.65 -5.54
C PRO A 197 -34.71 -39.44 -4.02
N GLY A 198 -33.70 -40.05 -3.38
CA GLY A 198 -33.45 -39.87 -1.94
C GLY A 198 -33.13 -38.43 -1.53
N VAL A 199 -32.48 -37.66 -2.41
CA VAL A 199 -32.21 -36.22 -2.18
C VAL A 199 -33.50 -35.41 -2.35
N ALA A 200 -34.33 -35.74 -3.34
CA ALA A 200 -35.63 -35.09 -3.55
C ALA A 200 -36.62 -35.35 -2.41
N ALA A 201 -36.58 -36.55 -1.82
CA ALA A 201 -37.39 -36.90 -0.66
C ALA A 201 -36.92 -36.20 0.63
N ALA A 202 -35.61 -36.03 0.79
CA ALA A 202 -35.03 -35.37 1.96
C ALA A 202 -35.18 -33.84 1.94
N PHE A 203 -35.18 -33.21 0.75
CA PHE A 203 -35.23 -31.76 0.60
C PHE A 203 -36.47 -31.28 -0.15
N ALA A 204 -37.48 -30.82 0.59
CA ALA A 204 -38.60 -30.07 0.03
C ALA A 204 -38.13 -28.70 -0.52
N MET A 205 -38.86 -28.12 -1.50
CA MET A 205 -38.51 -26.80 -2.06
C MET A 205 -38.42 -25.69 -0.99
N ASP A 206 -39.23 -25.78 0.06
CA ASP A 206 -39.22 -24.86 1.21
C ASP A 206 -37.84 -24.83 1.89
N GLN A 207 -37.33 -25.99 2.27
CA GLN A 207 -36.07 -26.10 3.00
C GLN A 207 -34.88 -25.61 2.18
N MET A 208 -34.87 -25.85 0.86
CA MET A 208 -33.82 -25.33 -0.04
C MET A 208 -33.76 -23.79 -0.08
N ASN A 209 -34.89 -23.10 0.03
CA ASN A 209 -34.91 -21.63 0.00
C ASN A 209 -34.40 -21.00 1.29
N SER A 210 -34.40 -21.73 2.42
CA SER A 210 -33.96 -21.23 3.72
C SER A 210 -32.47 -20.86 3.76
N TYR A 211 -31.65 -21.45 2.88
CA TYR A 211 -30.19 -21.28 2.89
C TYR A 211 -29.66 -20.25 1.88
N ILE A 212 -30.49 -19.83 0.91
CA ILE A 212 -30.16 -18.73 -0.02
C ILE A 212 -29.82 -17.45 0.76
N PRO A 213 -30.61 -17.01 1.76
CA PRO A 213 -30.28 -15.86 2.59
C PRO A 213 -28.90 -15.95 3.25
N GLY A 214 -28.50 -17.12 3.76
CA GLY A 214 -27.21 -17.30 4.43
C GLY A 214 -26.01 -17.03 3.51
N SER A 215 -26.04 -17.60 2.31
CA SER A 215 -25.00 -17.36 1.30
C SER A 215 -24.96 -15.91 0.82
N LEU A 216 -26.11 -15.26 0.67
CA LEU A 216 -26.21 -13.85 0.30
C LEU A 216 -25.67 -12.93 1.40
N VAL A 217 -26.00 -13.22 2.67
CA VAL A 217 -25.44 -12.49 3.82
C VAL A 217 -23.92 -12.65 3.85
N ALA A 218 -23.38 -13.85 3.61
CA ALA A 218 -21.94 -14.05 3.51
C ALA A 218 -21.30 -13.20 2.41
N VAL A 219 -21.93 -13.10 1.23
CA VAL A 219 -21.46 -12.22 0.14
C VAL A 219 -21.52 -10.75 0.56
N LEU A 220 -22.63 -10.28 1.15
CA LEU A 220 -22.78 -8.90 1.58
C LEU A 220 -21.73 -8.51 2.63
N VAL A 221 -21.53 -9.35 3.64
CA VAL A 221 -20.52 -9.15 4.68
C VAL A 221 -19.12 -9.18 4.08
N ALA A 222 -18.84 -10.11 3.17
CA ALA A 222 -17.55 -10.17 2.48
C ALA A 222 -17.27 -8.91 1.66
N VAL A 223 -18.23 -8.45 0.86
CA VAL A 223 -18.12 -7.24 0.02
C VAL A 223 -17.99 -5.98 0.89
N PHE A 224 -18.79 -5.86 1.95
CA PHE A 224 -18.68 -4.76 2.91
C PHE A 224 -17.32 -4.78 3.62
N GLY A 225 -16.86 -5.95 4.06
CA GLY A 225 -15.53 -6.14 4.64
C GLY A 225 -14.43 -5.71 3.67
N THR A 226 -14.49 -6.13 2.40
CA THR A 226 -13.56 -5.69 1.35
C THR A 226 -13.58 -4.17 1.18
N TYR A 227 -14.77 -3.56 1.15
CA TYR A 227 -14.93 -2.10 1.03
C TYR A 227 -14.30 -1.37 2.21
N THR A 228 -14.64 -1.74 3.45
CA THR A 228 -14.12 -1.11 4.67
C THR A 228 -12.61 -1.29 4.79
N ILE A 229 -12.08 -2.49 4.53
CA ILE A 229 -10.64 -2.74 4.55
C ILE A 229 -9.92 -1.87 3.51
N ASN A 230 -10.50 -1.69 2.32
CA ASN A 230 -9.91 -0.85 1.28
C ASN A 230 -9.98 0.64 1.65
N ALA A 231 -11.09 1.10 2.23
CA ALA A 231 -11.27 2.46 2.72
C ALA A 231 -10.26 2.80 3.83
N ILE A 232 -10.15 1.95 4.86
CA ILE A 232 -9.19 2.13 5.97
C ILE A 232 -7.75 2.15 5.44
N ARG A 233 -7.41 1.31 4.47
CA ARG A 233 -6.06 1.33 3.86
C ARG A 233 -5.79 2.62 3.11
N GLN A 234 -6.78 3.11 2.38
CA GLN A 234 -6.64 4.34 1.62
C GLN A 234 -6.50 5.55 2.55
N GLU A 235 -7.24 5.57 3.66
CA GLU A 235 -7.11 6.56 4.73
C GLU A 235 -5.77 6.47 5.43
N ALA A 236 -5.31 5.26 5.80
CA ALA A 236 -4.01 5.06 6.42
C ALA A 236 -2.84 5.44 5.49
N PHE A 237 -2.97 5.17 4.19
CA PHE A 237 -2.01 5.59 3.19
C PHE A 237 -1.98 7.11 3.03
N ARG A 238 -3.16 7.76 2.98
CA ARG A 238 -3.28 9.22 2.96
C ARG A 238 -2.74 9.88 4.23
N ALA A 239 -2.99 9.30 5.40
CA ALA A 239 -2.46 9.79 6.67
C ALA A 239 -0.92 9.76 6.73
N LYS A 240 -0.28 8.84 5.99
CA LYS A 240 1.18 8.78 5.83
C LYS A 240 1.71 9.62 4.67
N GLN A 241 0.84 10.26 3.89
CA GLN A 241 1.22 11.10 2.75
C GLN A 241 1.13 12.57 3.13
N TRP A 242 2.27 13.26 3.03
CA TRP A 242 2.40 14.68 3.32
C TRP A 242 2.81 15.35 2.03
N GLY A 243 1.86 15.97 1.33
CA GLY A 243 2.06 16.46 -0.04
C GLY A 243 2.50 15.34 -1.00
N GLN A 244 3.63 15.52 -1.68
CA GLN A 244 4.21 14.54 -2.62
C GLN A 244 5.11 13.49 -1.96
N TYR A 245 5.10 13.39 -0.64
CA TYR A 245 6.04 12.57 0.13
C TYR A 245 5.34 11.48 0.93
N VAL A 246 5.97 10.31 1.01
CA VAL A 246 5.51 9.19 1.84
C VAL A 246 6.40 9.08 3.07
N LEU A 247 5.81 9.21 4.26
CA LEU A 247 6.51 9.02 5.53
C LEU A 247 6.90 7.55 5.71
N LYS A 248 8.14 7.30 6.10
CA LYS A 248 8.71 5.99 6.39
C LYS A 248 8.88 5.80 7.90
N THR A 249 10.08 6.03 8.41
CA THR A 249 10.50 5.79 9.79
C THR A 249 10.63 7.11 10.53
N LYS A 250 10.34 7.11 11.83
CA LYS A 250 10.59 8.27 12.68
C LYS A 250 12.08 8.35 12.99
N LEU A 251 12.70 9.49 12.72
CA LEU A 251 14.12 9.76 13.00
C LEU A 251 14.30 10.38 14.40
N GLY A 252 13.34 11.19 14.84
CA GLY A 252 13.43 11.82 16.15
C GLY A 252 12.18 12.61 16.51
N ALA A 253 12.14 13.07 17.75
CA ALA A 253 11.16 14.02 18.26
C ALA A 253 11.84 15.04 19.16
N GLY A 254 11.38 16.28 19.11
CA GLY A 254 11.83 17.36 19.97
C GLY A 254 10.68 18.30 20.31
N GLY A 255 10.98 19.38 21.05
CA GLY A 255 9.94 20.30 21.57
C GLY A 255 9.06 20.97 20.50
N MET A 256 9.57 21.14 19.27
CA MET A 256 8.82 21.76 18.16
C MET A 256 8.12 20.73 17.26
N GLY A 257 8.23 19.43 17.53
CA GLY A 257 7.58 18.39 16.74
C GLY A 257 8.46 17.19 16.41
N GLU A 258 8.14 16.51 15.32
CA GLU A 258 8.70 15.19 14.98
C GLU A 258 9.39 15.22 13.62
N VAL A 259 10.43 14.40 13.45
CA VAL A 259 11.14 14.27 12.18
C VAL A 259 11.06 12.83 11.71
N TYR A 260 10.70 12.65 10.44
CA TYR A 260 10.55 11.36 9.78
C TYR A 260 11.45 11.29 8.56
N GLN A 261 11.99 10.11 8.29
CA GLN A 261 12.50 9.77 6.98
C GLN A 261 11.31 9.66 6.03
N ALA A 262 11.43 10.23 4.85
CA ALA A 262 10.42 10.16 3.82
C ALA A 262 11.05 9.91 2.45
N GLU A 263 10.20 9.67 1.46
CA GLU A 263 10.61 9.54 0.07
C GLU A 263 9.67 10.35 -0.81
N HIS A 264 10.23 11.17 -1.70
CA HIS A 264 9.47 11.85 -2.73
C HIS A 264 8.89 10.82 -3.70
N GLN A 265 7.58 10.84 -3.90
CA GLN A 265 6.86 9.78 -4.63
C GLN A 265 7.31 9.60 -6.09
N LEU A 266 7.45 10.72 -6.81
CA LEU A 266 7.83 10.73 -8.22
C LEU A 266 9.35 10.57 -8.42
N LEU A 267 10.15 11.36 -7.71
CA LEU A 267 11.61 11.37 -7.85
C LEU A 267 12.33 10.21 -7.17
N LYS A 268 11.64 9.45 -6.30
CA LYS A 268 12.23 8.37 -5.49
C LYS A 268 13.44 8.81 -4.66
N ARG A 269 13.52 10.12 -4.36
CA ARG A 269 14.57 10.75 -3.56
C ARG A 269 14.22 10.61 -2.08
N ALA A 270 15.17 10.11 -1.28
CA ALA A 270 15.05 10.10 0.17
C ALA A 270 15.20 11.52 0.73
N CYS A 271 14.36 11.87 1.71
CA CYS A 271 14.37 13.16 2.38
C CYS A 271 14.01 13.00 3.86
N ALA A 272 14.19 14.06 4.65
CA ALA A 272 13.65 14.16 5.99
C ALA A 272 12.47 15.14 5.98
N ILE A 273 11.38 14.81 6.69
CA ILE A 273 10.25 15.71 6.88
C ILE A 273 10.14 16.02 8.35
N LYS A 274 10.18 17.32 8.68
CA LYS A 274 9.87 17.78 10.02
C LYS A 274 8.43 18.27 10.08
N ILE A 275 7.68 17.64 10.97
CA ILE A 275 6.30 17.90 11.27
C ILE A 275 6.25 18.77 12.52
N ILE A 276 5.61 19.93 12.44
CA ILE A 276 5.47 20.84 13.58
C ILE A 276 4.13 20.58 14.26
N LYS A 277 4.15 20.00 15.46
CA LYS A 277 2.93 19.71 16.21
C LYS A 277 2.27 21.04 16.60
N ARG A 278 0.98 21.19 16.26
CA ARG A 278 0.11 22.22 16.87
C ARG A 278 -0.18 21.79 18.29
N ASP A 279 0.65 22.16 19.24
CA ASP A 279 0.29 22.02 20.64
C ASP A 279 -0.67 23.14 21.03
N LYS A 280 -1.60 22.89 21.96
CA LYS A 280 -2.62 23.88 22.40
C LYS A 280 -2.01 25.16 23.00
N SER A 281 -0.71 25.15 23.31
CA SER A 281 0.10 26.27 23.79
C SER A 281 0.92 26.98 22.69
N THR A 282 0.86 26.51 21.45
CA THR A 282 1.65 27.09 20.35
C THR A 282 0.91 28.30 19.78
N ASP A 283 1.38 29.48 20.15
CA ASP A 283 0.86 30.75 19.66
C ASP A 283 0.92 30.79 18.11
N ALA A 284 -0.15 31.22 17.46
CA ALA A 284 -0.22 31.30 16.00
C ALA A 284 0.90 32.19 15.44
N GLU A 285 1.34 33.18 16.23
CA GLU A 285 2.47 34.05 15.92
C GLU A 285 3.81 33.30 15.90
N ALA A 286 4.00 32.31 16.80
CA ALA A 286 5.21 31.50 16.82
C ALA A 286 5.32 30.60 15.58
N LEU A 287 4.20 30.03 15.13
CA LEU A 287 4.15 29.23 13.90
C LEU A 287 4.44 30.09 12.66
N ALA A 288 3.83 31.27 12.56
CA ALA A 288 4.05 32.19 11.43
C ALA A 288 5.50 32.71 11.37
N ARG A 289 6.15 32.90 12.53
CA ARG A 289 7.58 33.22 12.58
C ARG A 289 8.44 32.04 12.11
N PHE A 290 8.11 30.83 12.54
CA PHE A 290 8.84 29.64 12.13
C PHE A 290 8.72 29.38 10.63
N GLU A 291 7.53 29.55 10.06
CA GLU A 291 7.31 29.47 8.61
C GLU A 291 8.17 30.48 7.84
N ARG A 292 8.25 31.72 8.31
CA ARG A 292 9.15 32.74 7.74
C ARG A 292 10.62 32.35 7.84
N GLU A 293 11.05 31.74 8.94
CA GLU A 293 12.42 31.24 9.09
C GLU A 293 12.73 30.11 8.11
N VAL A 294 11.79 29.17 7.93
CA VAL A 294 11.91 28.08 6.94
C VAL A 294 12.01 28.64 5.52
N GLN A 295 11.14 29.58 5.14
CA GLN A 295 11.15 30.22 3.83
C GLN A 295 12.48 30.91 3.54
N ALA A 296 13.03 31.62 4.52
CA ALA A 296 14.31 32.28 4.34
C ALA A 296 15.47 31.28 4.28
N THR A 297 15.43 30.21 5.09
CA THR A 297 16.43 29.12 5.07
C THR A 297 16.42 28.35 3.75
N ALA A 298 15.26 28.18 3.12
CA ALA A 298 15.14 27.55 1.80
C ALA A 298 15.88 28.29 0.68
N GLY A 299 16.20 29.58 0.88
CA GLY A 299 17.03 30.35 -0.03
C GLY A 299 18.54 30.08 0.11
N LEU A 300 18.99 29.31 1.11
CA LEU A 300 20.41 29.00 1.31
C LEU A 300 20.88 27.89 0.37
N THR A 301 22.11 28.04 -0.13
CA THR A 301 22.67 27.18 -1.20
C THR A 301 24.04 26.61 -0.85
N HIS A 302 24.60 26.98 0.29
CA HIS A 302 25.90 26.50 0.70
C HIS A 302 25.86 25.01 1.09
N TRP A 303 26.87 24.26 0.65
CA TRP A 303 26.99 22.80 0.84
C TRP A 303 27.07 22.32 2.30
N ASN A 304 27.33 23.21 3.26
CA ASN A 304 27.27 22.91 4.71
C ASN A 304 25.97 23.38 5.38
N THR A 305 24.99 23.80 4.59
CA THR A 305 23.65 24.15 5.06
C THR A 305 22.70 23.06 4.60
N VAL A 306 21.79 22.62 5.49
CA VAL A 306 20.75 21.67 5.11
C VAL A 306 19.84 22.31 4.06
N GLU A 307 19.76 21.68 2.89
CA GLU A 307 18.88 22.12 1.82
C GLU A 307 17.42 21.82 2.17
N ILE A 308 16.54 22.82 2.06
CA ILE A 308 15.09 22.65 2.20
C ILE A 308 14.51 22.51 0.81
N TYR A 309 13.87 21.38 0.54
CA TYR A 309 13.29 21.08 -0.77
C TYR A 309 11.90 21.68 -0.93
N ASP A 310 11.09 21.67 0.14
CA ASP A 310 9.68 22.02 0.08
C ASP A 310 9.12 22.35 1.46
N TYR A 311 7.98 23.03 1.53
CA TYR A 311 7.22 23.28 2.76
C TYR A 311 5.73 23.45 2.47
N GLY A 312 4.89 23.17 3.46
CA GLY A 312 3.45 23.31 3.29
C GLY A 312 2.64 22.94 4.52
N HIS A 313 1.33 22.82 4.32
CA HIS A 313 0.38 22.38 5.33
C HIS A 313 -0.31 21.09 4.87
N THR A 314 -0.59 20.21 5.82
CA THR A 314 -1.48 19.07 5.60
C THR A 314 -2.94 19.50 5.55
N ASP A 315 -3.84 18.60 5.19
CA ASP A 315 -5.30 18.87 5.13
C ASP A 315 -5.87 19.30 6.50
N ASP A 316 -5.30 18.81 7.60
CA ASP A 316 -5.59 19.23 8.99
C ASP A 316 -4.88 20.54 9.39
N GLY A 317 -4.15 21.16 8.47
CA GLY A 317 -3.44 22.43 8.63
C GLY A 317 -2.11 22.34 9.40
N THR A 318 -1.61 21.13 9.64
CA THR A 318 -0.33 20.92 10.32
C THR A 318 0.82 21.33 9.39
N PHE A 319 1.68 22.23 9.85
CA PHE A 319 2.81 22.71 9.07
C PHE A 319 3.94 21.68 9.02
N TYR A 320 4.54 21.52 7.85
CA TYR A 320 5.72 20.71 7.65
C TYR A 320 6.68 21.34 6.66
N TYR A 321 7.94 20.91 6.74
CA TYR A 321 8.91 21.17 5.70
C TYR A 321 9.77 19.94 5.43
N VAL A 322 10.24 19.87 4.20
CA VAL A 322 11.01 18.77 3.65
C VAL A 322 12.43 19.24 3.43
N MET A 323 13.38 18.48 3.92
CA MET A 323 14.79 18.81 3.89
C MET A 323 15.65 17.63 3.46
N GLU A 324 16.90 17.92 3.14
CA GLU A 324 17.91 16.91 2.87
C GLU A 324 18.00 15.89 4.00
N LEU A 325 18.04 14.61 3.60
CA LEU A 325 18.34 13.53 4.52
C LEU A 325 19.85 13.40 4.64
N LEU A 326 20.42 13.81 5.76
CA LEU A 326 21.87 13.71 5.99
C LEU A 326 22.24 12.28 6.42
N PRO A 327 23.01 11.53 5.61
CA PRO A 327 23.62 10.29 6.06
C PRO A 327 24.84 10.60 6.96
N GLY A 328 25.03 9.86 8.05
CA GLY A 328 26.23 10.01 8.89
C GLY A 328 25.91 10.00 10.38
N MET A 329 26.74 10.68 11.17
CA MET A 329 26.55 10.88 12.62
C MET A 329 26.56 12.37 12.92
N SER A 330 25.84 12.78 13.96
CA SER A 330 25.91 14.17 14.44
C SER A 330 27.25 14.44 15.14
N LEU A 331 27.61 15.72 15.29
CA LEU A 331 28.85 16.08 16.01
C LEU A 331 28.78 15.64 17.48
N GLU A 332 27.60 15.66 18.07
CA GLU A 332 27.36 15.14 19.41
C GLU A 332 27.59 13.64 19.49
N GLU A 333 27.01 12.86 18.57
CA GLU A 333 27.23 11.41 18.49
C GLU A 333 28.71 11.08 18.25
N LEU A 334 29.40 11.87 17.42
CA LEU A 334 30.83 11.71 17.17
C LEU A 334 31.64 11.87 18.46
N VAL A 335 31.36 12.91 19.25
CA VAL A 335 32.05 13.14 20.53
C VAL A 335 31.65 12.11 21.58
N GLN A 336 30.38 11.72 21.65
CA GLN A 336 29.93 10.67 22.58
C GLN A 336 30.59 9.32 22.29
N ARG A 337 30.77 8.98 21.00
CA ARG A 337 31.31 7.69 20.58
C ARG A 337 32.84 7.61 20.62
N TYR A 338 33.52 8.70 20.27
CA TYR A 338 34.98 8.71 20.09
C TYR A 338 35.72 9.60 21.08
N GLY A 339 35.01 10.29 21.98
CA GLY A 339 35.60 11.23 22.93
C GLY A 339 35.91 12.61 22.30
N PRO A 340 36.67 13.46 23.01
CA PRO A 340 37.08 14.77 22.52
C PRO A 340 37.81 14.68 21.17
N LEU A 341 37.46 15.58 20.24
CA LEU A 341 38.10 15.62 18.92
C LEU A 341 39.49 16.26 18.98
N PRO A 342 40.46 15.78 18.17
CA PRO A 342 41.72 16.47 17.97
C PRO A 342 41.50 17.92 17.52
N PRO A 343 42.31 18.90 17.99
CA PRO A 343 42.14 20.32 17.67
C PRO A 343 42.04 20.60 16.17
N GLU A 344 42.83 19.90 15.35
CA GLU A 344 42.87 20.05 13.90
C GLU A 344 41.52 19.70 13.28
N ARG A 345 40.89 18.61 13.76
CA ARG A 345 39.57 18.17 13.28
C ARG A 345 38.46 19.10 13.73
N ALA A 346 38.54 19.63 14.95
CA ALA A 346 37.61 20.64 15.44
C ALA A 346 37.68 21.93 14.60
N VAL A 347 38.89 22.42 14.31
CA VAL A 347 39.10 23.61 13.47
C VAL A 347 38.55 23.39 12.06
N TYR A 348 38.77 22.21 11.47
CA TYR A 348 38.24 21.87 10.15
C TYR A 348 36.70 21.97 10.09
N LEU A 349 35.99 21.38 11.07
CA LEU A 349 34.54 21.42 11.14
C LEU A 349 34.01 22.84 11.44
N LEU A 350 34.65 23.58 12.35
CA LEU A 350 34.25 24.95 12.67
C LEU A 350 34.39 25.89 11.47
N ARG A 351 35.43 25.73 10.64
CA ARG A 351 35.60 26.54 9.43
C ARG A 351 34.43 26.34 8.45
N GLN A 352 33.99 25.09 8.27
CA GLN A 352 32.83 24.77 7.42
C GLN A 352 31.55 25.42 7.95
N THR A 353 31.31 25.34 9.27
CA THR A 353 30.19 26.00 9.93
C THR A 353 30.24 27.52 9.77
N CYS A 354 31.41 28.15 9.93
CA CYS A 354 31.59 29.58 9.74
C CYS A 354 31.27 30.03 8.30
N TRP A 355 31.61 29.22 7.29
CA TRP A 355 31.28 29.53 5.91
C TRP A 355 29.78 29.46 5.63
N ALA A 356 29.07 28.46 6.18
CA ALA A 356 27.62 28.38 6.11
C ALA A 356 26.94 29.57 6.80
N LEU A 357 27.39 29.91 8.02
CA LEU A 357 26.87 31.06 8.77
C LEU A 357 27.11 32.38 8.05
N ARG A 358 28.24 32.54 7.37
CA ARG A 358 28.51 33.73 6.55
C ARG A 358 27.49 33.89 5.42
N GLU A 359 27.09 32.80 4.75
CA GLU A 359 26.03 32.86 3.73
C GLU A 359 24.69 33.26 4.35
N ALA A 360 24.31 32.64 5.47
CA ALA A 360 23.08 32.95 6.19
C ALA A 360 23.04 34.43 6.62
N HIS A 361 24.13 34.93 7.22
CA HIS A 361 24.25 36.31 7.66
C HIS A 361 24.18 37.31 6.49
N ALA A 362 24.78 36.98 5.34
CA ALA A 362 24.69 37.80 4.14
C ALA A 362 23.24 37.94 3.62
N LYS A 363 22.37 36.97 3.94
CA LYS A 363 20.92 36.99 3.63
C LYS A 363 20.07 37.51 4.79
N GLY A 364 20.70 38.10 5.82
CA GLY A 364 20.00 38.65 6.98
C GLY A 364 19.44 37.60 7.95
N LEU A 365 19.84 36.33 7.81
CA LEU A 365 19.40 35.24 8.68
C LEU A 365 20.34 35.10 9.86
N ILE A 366 19.78 35.04 11.07
CA ILE A 366 20.53 34.74 12.29
C ILE A 366 20.01 33.41 12.82
N HIS A 367 20.83 32.36 12.78
CA HIS A 367 20.43 30.99 13.13
C HIS A 367 20.02 30.85 14.62
N ARG A 368 20.52 31.71 15.51
CA ARG A 368 20.22 31.83 16.97
C ARG A 368 20.38 30.57 17.84
N ASP A 369 20.55 29.39 17.25
CA ASP A 369 20.62 28.09 17.93
C ASP A 369 21.59 27.15 17.19
N VAL A 370 22.84 27.58 17.06
CA VAL A 370 23.94 26.76 16.55
C VAL A 370 24.36 25.81 17.66
N LYS A 371 23.95 24.54 17.56
CA LYS A 371 24.28 23.48 18.53
C LYS A 371 24.78 22.22 17.81
N PRO A 372 25.69 21.44 18.42
CA PRO A 372 26.20 20.17 17.86
C PRO A 372 25.10 19.14 17.54
N ALA A 373 23.97 19.23 18.23
CA ALA A 373 22.87 18.26 18.21
C ALA A 373 21.95 18.29 16.98
N LYS A 374 22.06 19.31 16.11
CA LYS A 374 21.04 19.58 15.05
C LYS A 374 21.38 19.04 13.66
N SER A 375 21.97 17.86 13.59
CA SER A 375 21.85 16.99 12.41
C SER A 375 21.18 15.72 12.91
N LEU A 376 20.03 15.35 12.35
CA LEU A 376 19.35 14.09 12.68
C LEU A 376 19.88 13.04 11.72
N PRO A 377 20.81 12.18 12.13
CA PRO A 377 21.32 11.13 11.28
C PRO A 377 20.36 9.94 11.29
N VAL A 378 20.30 9.24 10.15
CA VAL A 378 19.60 7.95 10.05
C VAL A 378 20.58 6.84 10.38
N ASN A 379 20.52 6.30 11.60
CA ASN A 379 21.17 5.02 11.89
C ASN A 379 20.26 3.87 11.41
N GLY A 380 20.73 3.14 10.40
CA GLY A 380 20.03 1.97 9.88
C GLY A 380 20.61 1.39 8.59
N ALA A 381 21.90 1.06 8.57
CA ALA A 381 22.44 0.04 7.66
C ALA A 381 23.79 -0.46 8.19
N GLU A 382 23.93 -1.77 8.24
CA GLU A 382 25.10 -2.51 8.67
C GLU A 382 26.36 -2.00 7.95
N CYS A 383 27.40 -1.75 8.75
CA CYS A 383 28.75 -1.57 8.27
C CYS A 383 29.21 -2.93 7.74
N THR A 384 29.15 -3.13 6.42
CA THR A 384 29.89 -4.19 5.74
C THR A 384 31.07 -3.54 5.02
N THR A 385 32.24 -3.76 5.63
CA THR A 385 33.63 -3.70 5.14
C THR A 385 34.10 -2.48 4.38
#